data_AF-A0A2N1VJ36-F1
#
_entry.id   AF-A0A2N1VJ36-F1
#
_cell.length_a   1.000
_cell.length_b   1.000
_cell.length_c   1.000
_cell.angle_alpha   90.00
_cell.angle_beta   90.00
_cell.angle_gamma   90.00
#
_symmetry.space_group_name_H-M   'P 1'
#
loop_
_entity.id
_entity.type
_entity.pdbx_description
1 polymer ?
#
loop_
_entity_poly.entity_id
_entity_poly.type
_entity_poly.pdbx_seq_one_letter_code
_entity_poly.pdbx_strand_id
1 'polypeptide(L)'
;MYKILKFVILIFLLSAYIANSQNSSDEKKPETILKIQPPKSPLETMQEGESSDENQKLPTSKESFTPEQDSAFFAAMRQSLPIRTLLNNNLKYSDDLWNFERSISQGTPWQIAIENLRSIPPEFYRADPVEMVNRQYAIEQSMYVPFINNHLRTGSKFTFESIGKLLGLIEDTSTEIKYNLDFSTNVEVVIYSISSVVVATLYNGNQMPGSYRLTWNGRDEFGKLMPPGDYIAEVRIGNERYIRKRIIIR
;
A
#
# COMPACT_ATOMS: atom_id res chain seq x y z
N MET A 1 -24.55 59.59 -58.72
CA MET A 1 -24.43 58.22 -58.14
C MET A 1 -25.63 57.31 -58.43
N TYR A 2 -26.89 57.75 -58.25
CA TYR A 2 -28.06 56.86 -58.37
C TYR A 2 -28.32 56.26 -59.78
N LYS A 3 -27.93 56.95 -60.86
CA LYS A 3 -28.06 56.43 -62.23
C LYS A 3 -27.07 55.31 -62.55
N ILE A 4 -25.87 55.34 -61.97
CA ILE A 4 -24.85 54.30 -62.17
C ILE A 4 -25.27 53.01 -61.45
N LEU A 5 -25.81 53.12 -60.23
CA LEU A 5 -26.28 51.96 -59.47
C LEU A 5 -27.41 51.20 -60.17
N LYS A 6 -28.38 51.91 -60.77
CA LYS A 6 -29.45 51.28 -61.56
C LYS A 6 -28.92 50.57 -62.80
N PHE A 7 -27.90 51.13 -63.44
CA PHE A 7 -27.29 50.50 -64.61
C PHE A 7 -26.51 49.23 -64.23
N VAL A 8 -25.83 49.23 -63.08
CA VAL A 8 -25.15 48.04 -62.54
C VAL A 8 -26.17 46.95 -62.17
N ILE A 9 -27.28 47.30 -61.53
CA ILE A 9 -28.34 46.34 -61.19
C ILE A 9 -29.00 45.78 -62.45
N LEU A 10 -29.21 46.59 -63.48
CA LEU A 10 -29.77 46.13 -64.75
C LEU A 10 -28.80 45.19 -65.47
N ILE A 11 -27.50 45.49 -65.47
CA ILE A 11 -26.46 44.60 -66.00
C ILE A 11 -26.44 43.28 -65.21
N PHE A 12 -26.60 43.33 -63.89
CA PHE A 12 -26.61 42.15 -63.04
C PHE A 12 -27.86 41.27 -63.27
N LEU A 13 -29.02 41.89 -63.49
CA LEU A 13 -30.24 41.17 -63.83
C LEU A 13 -30.19 40.60 -65.26
N LEU A 14 -29.55 41.32 -66.19
CA LEU A 14 -29.38 40.84 -67.55
C LEU A 14 -28.35 39.69 -67.63
N SER A 15 -27.26 39.76 -66.85
CA SER A 15 -26.31 38.65 -66.74
C SER A 15 -26.92 37.44 -66.05
N ALA A 16 -27.76 37.64 -65.02
CA ALA A 16 -28.53 36.56 -64.41
C ALA A 16 -29.54 35.94 -65.38
N TYR A 17 -30.19 36.74 -66.23
CA TYR A 17 -31.12 36.24 -67.24
C TYR A 17 -30.41 35.45 -68.34
N ILE A 18 -29.26 35.93 -68.82
CA ILE A 18 -28.43 35.22 -69.82
C ILE A 18 -27.83 33.95 -69.22
N ALA A 19 -27.40 33.97 -67.95
CA ALA A 19 -26.94 32.76 -67.26
C ALA A 19 -28.06 31.72 -67.14
N ASN A 20 -29.31 32.15 -66.98
CA ASN A 20 -30.44 31.24 -66.92
C ASN A 20 -30.91 30.76 -68.31
N SER A 21 -30.70 31.55 -69.38
CA SER A 21 -31.04 31.12 -70.75
C SER A 21 -30.00 30.19 -71.38
N GLN A 22 -28.74 30.25 -70.92
CA GLN A 22 -27.66 29.32 -71.27
C GLN A 22 -27.87 27.90 -70.70
N ASN A 23 -28.83 27.70 -69.78
CA ASN A 23 -29.27 26.37 -69.32
C ASN A 23 -30.30 25.69 -70.26
N SER A 24 -30.64 26.29 -71.41
CA SER A 24 -31.60 25.70 -72.37
C SER A 24 -30.99 25.18 -73.68
N SER A 25 -29.68 25.14 -73.81
CA SER A 25 -29.00 24.41 -74.87
C SER A 25 -28.59 23.03 -74.37
N ASP A 26 -29.50 22.06 -74.56
CA ASP A 26 -29.21 20.62 -74.56
C ASP A 26 -28.17 20.32 -75.65
N GLU A 27 -26.90 20.54 -75.33
CA GLU A 27 -25.79 19.96 -76.08
C GLU A 27 -25.78 18.46 -75.74
N LYS A 28 -26.45 17.67 -76.58
CA LYS A 28 -26.40 16.22 -76.62
C LYS A 28 -24.95 15.75 -76.77
N LYS A 29 -24.25 15.62 -75.66
CA LYS A 29 -23.19 14.62 -75.51
C LYS A 29 -23.85 13.25 -75.70
N PRO A 30 -23.21 12.28 -76.38
CA PRO A 30 -23.83 10.97 -76.58
C PRO A 30 -24.09 10.34 -75.21
N GLU A 31 -25.35 10.37 -74.81
CA GLU A 31 -25.81 9.70 -73.60
C GLU A 31 -25.56 8.22 -73.81
N THR A 32 -24.62 7.67 -73.05
CA THR A 32 -24.72 6.24 -72.72
C THR A 32 -26.11 6.09 -72.10
N ILE A 33 -26.96 5.31 -72.75
CA ILE A 33 -28.41 5.18 -72.47
C ILE A 33 -28.69 4.71 -71.02
N LEU A 34 -27.64 4.37 -70.27
CA LEU A 34 -27.68 4.04 -68.86
C LEU A 34 -26.72 4.96 -68.08
N LYS A 35 -27.21 6.11 -67.59
CA LYS A 35 -26.66 6.70 -66.37
C LYS A 35 -27.04 5.73 -65.24
N ILE A 36 -26.12 4.84 -64.87
CA ILE A 36 -26.29 4.04 -63.65
C ILE A 36 -26.29 5.05 -62.51
N GLN A 37 -27.48 5.34 -61.99
CA GLN A 37 -27.61 6.19 -60.81
C GLN A 37 -26.83 5.50 -59.68
N PRO A 38 -26.02 6.25 -58.90
CA PRO A 38 -25.39 5.65 -57.74
C PRO A 38 -26.46 5.01 -56.86
N PRO A 39 -26.19 3.85 -56.24
CA PRO A 39 -27.13 3.23 -55.33
C PRO A 39 -27.44 4.23 -54.22
N LYS A 40 -28.72 4.62 -54.11
CA LYS A 40 -29.18 5.60 -53.12
C LYS A 40 -28.88 5.10 -51.72
N SER A 41 -28.54 6.00 -50.80
CA SER A 41 -28.45 5.60 -49.39
C SER A 41 -29.82 5.13 -48.90
N PRO A 42 -29.89 4.31 -47.85
CA PRO A 42 -31.16 3.99 -47.20
C PRO A 42 -31.96 5.25 -46.85
N LEU A 43 -31.30 6.33 -46.41
CA LEU A 43 -31.93 7.64 -46.15
C LEU A 43 -32.56 8.26 -47.40
N GLU A 44 -31.82 8.36 -48.50
CA GLU A 44 -32.32 8.90 -49.78
C GLU A 44 -33.46 8.05 -50.37
N THR A 45 -33.36 6.73 -50.21
CA THR A 45 -34.39 5.77 -50.65
C THR A 45 -35.67 5.92 -49.83
N MET A 46 -35.55 6.20 -48.53
CA MET A 46 -36.70 6.42 -47.65
C MET A 46 -37.35 7.79 -47.88
N GLN A 47 -36.56 8.85 -48.10
CA GLN A 47 -37.06 10.20 -48.35
C GLN A 47 -37.83 10.33 -49.67
N GLU A 48 -37.46 9.58 -50.71
CA GLU A 48 -38.22 9.56 -51.97
C GLU A 48 -39.58 8.86 -51.87
N GLY A 49 -39.77 8.00 -50.86
CA GLY A 49 -41.00 7.24 -50.65
C GLY A 49 -41.95 7.83 -49.60
N GLU A 50 -41.55 8.88 -48.87
CA GLU A 50 -42.41 9.49 -47.85
C GLU A 50 -43.46 10.41 -48.48
N SER A 51 -44.74 9.99 -48.44
CA SER A 51 -45.87 10.92 -48.55
C SER A 51 -45.86 11.88 -47.35
N SER A 52 -46.15 13.15 -47.58
CA SER A 52 -46.13 14.25 -46.60
C SER A 52 -47.13 14.14 -45.42
N ASP A 53 -47.71 12.95 -45.19
CA ASP A 53 -48.67 12.66 -44.12
C ASP A 53 -47.98 11.92 -42.96
N GLU A 54 -47.92 12.55 -41.78
CA GLU A 54 -47.25 12.01 -40.58
C GLU A 54 -47.82 10.66 -40.10
N ASN A 55 -49.04 10.29 -40.50
CA ASN A 55 -49.77 9.10 -40.04
C ASN A 55 -49.49 7.81 -40.83
N GLN A 56 -48.73 7.86 -41.93
CA GLN A 56 -48.33 6.67 -42.72
C GLN A 56 -46.85 6.31 -42.57
N LYS A 57 -46.21 6.82 -41.53
CA LYS A 57 -44.82 6.48 -41.21
C LYS A 57 -44.76 5.09 -40.57
N LEU A 58 -44.15 4.14 -41.29
CA LEU A 58 -43.86 2.78 -40.78
C LEU A 58 -43.10 2.89 -39.44
N PRO A 59 -43.31 1.97 -38.48
CA PRO A 59 -42.72 2.07 -37.14
C PRO A 59 -41.18 2.11 -37.11
N THR A 60 -40.50 1.69 -38.17
CA THR A 60 -39.03 1.80 -38.37
C THR A 60 -38.58 3.12 -39.01
N SER A 61 -39.48 4.01 -39.41
CA SER A 61 -39.13 5.27 -40.12
C SER A 61 -38.47 6.33 -39.23
N LYS A 62 -38.27 6.05 -37.93
CA LYS A 62 -37.61 6.94 -36.98
C LYS A 62 -36.10 6.78 -36.91
N GLU A 63 -35.54 5.76 -37.53
CA GLU A 63 -34.09 5.58 -37.54
C GLU A 63 -33.47 6.49 -38.60
N SER A 64 -33.24 7.76 -38.21
CA SER A 64 -32.40 8.68 -38.98
C SER A 64 -30.97 8.16 -38.92
N PHE A 65 -30.46 7.64 -40.03
CA PHE A 65 -29.05 7.31 -40.15
C PHE A 65 -28.21 8.59 -39.99
N THR A 66 -27.07 8.48 -39.32
CA THR A 66 -26.18 9.64 -39.15
C THR A 66 -25.46 9.93 -40.48
N PRO A 67 -25.06 11.19 -40.76
CA PRO A 67 -24.26 11.51 -41.95
C PRO A 67 -23.01 10.65 -42.10
N GLU A 68 -22.43 10.21 -40.98
CA GLU A 68 -21.28 9.31 -40.93
C GLU A 68 -21.64 7.89 -41.40
N GLN A 69 -22.82 7.38 -41.03
CA GLN A 69 -23.31 6.07 -41.48
C GLN A 69 -23.56 6.06 -42.99
N ASP A 70 -24.13 7.14 -43.53
CA ASP A 70 -24.33 7.30 -44.98
C ASP A 70 -22.98 7.40 -45.72
N SER A 71 -22.05 8.20 -45.21
CA SER A 71 -20.70 8.31 -45.77
C SER A 71 -19.95 6.97 -45.75
N ALA A 72 -20.07 6.21 -44.66
CA ALA A 72 -19.49 4.87 -44.53
C ALA A 72 -20.14 3.87 -45.51
N PHE A 73 -21.46 3.97 -45.70
CA PHE A 73 -22.19 3.15 -46.68
C PHE A 73 -21.71 3.43 -48.11
N PHE A 74 -21.61 4.70 -48.51
CA PHE A 74 -21.08 5.06 -49.83
C PHE A 74 -19.61 4.71 -49.98
N ALA A 75 -18.80 4.81 -48.92
CA ALA A 75 -17.42 4.34 -48.93
C ALA A 75 -17.35 2.81 -49.15
N ALA A 76 -18.22 2.04 -48.49
CA ALA A 76 -18.31 0.59 -48.67
C ALA A 76 -18.78 0.20 -50.07
N MET A 77 -19.81 0.87 -50.61
CA MET A 77 -20.32 0.63 -51.97
C MET A 77 -19.31 0.99 -53.07
N ARG A 78 -18.38 1.92 -52.80
CA ARG A 78 -17.27 2.25 -53.70
C ARG A 78 -16.17 1.19 -53.72
N GLN A 79 -16.10 0.33 -52.70
CA GLN A 79 -15.14 -0.78 -52.67
C GLN A 79 -15.68 -1.93 -53.51
N SER A 80 -14.92 -2.41 -54.49
CA SER A 80 -15.29 -3.55 -55.34
C SER A 80 -15.15 -4.91 -54.65
N LEU A 81 -15.18 -4.94 -53.32
CA LEU A 81 -15.00 -6.14 -52.52
C LEU A 81 -16.33 -6.87 -52.29
N PRO A 82 -16.35 -8.21 -52.27
CA PRO A 82 -17.53 -8.95 -51.84
C PRO A 82 -17.94 -8.56 -50.41
N ILE A 83 -19.24 -8.44 -50.16
CA ILE A 83 -19.83 -8.06 -48.85
C ILE A 83 -19.26 -8.90 -47.70
N ARG A 84 -19.08 -10.21 -47.92
CA ARG A 84 -18.50 -11.12 -46.91
C ARG A 84 -17.07 -10.72 -46.51
N THR A 85 -16.26 -10.29 -47.46
CA THR A 85 -14.87 -9.86 -47.22
C THR A 85 -14.84 -8.54 -46.46
N LEU A 86 -15.72 -7.60 -46.83
CA LEU A 86 -15.88 -6.32 -46.13
C LEU A 86 -16.31 -6.53 -44.68
N LEU A 87 -17.33 -7.37 -44.44
CA LEU A 87 -17.81 -7.69 -43.11
C LEU A 87 -16.72 -8.32 -42.25
N ASN A 88 -16.00 -9.32 -42.77
CA ASN A 88 -14.90 -9.95 -42.04
C ASN A 88 -13.78 -8.96 -41.69
N ASN A 89 -13.41 -8.09 -42.62
CA ASN A 89 -12.39 -7.06 -42.36
C ASN A 89 -12.87 -6.08 -41.29
N ASN A 90 -14.10 -5.57 -41.40
CA ASN A 90 -14.66 -4.63 -40.43
C ASN A 90 -14.80 -5.26 -39.04
N LEU A 91 -15.23 -6.53 -38.93
CA LEU A 91 -15.29 -7.24 -37.66
C LEU A 91 -13.89 -7.35 -37.03
N LYS A 92 -12.88 -7.75 -37.82
CA LYS A 92 -11.50 -7.84 -37.35
C LYS A 92 -10.95 -6.50 -36.85
N TYR A 93 -11.17 -5.41 -37.58
CA TYR A 93 -10.75 -4.07 -37.14
C TYR A 93 -11.56 -3.57 -35.94
N SER A 94 -12.84 -3.95 -35.84
CA SER A 94 -13.68 -3.58 -34.70
C SER A 94 -13.24 -4.25 -33.41
N ASP A 95 -12.75 -5.50 -33.47
CA ASP A 95 -12.23 -6.19 -32.29
C ASP A 95 -10.99 -5.48 -31.72
N ASP A 96 -10.06 -5.07 -32.59
CA ASP A 96 -8.85 -4.36 -32.18
C ASP A 96 -9.16 -2.97 -31.59
N LEU A 97 -10.06 -2.21 -32.25
CA LEU A 97 -10.53 -0.91 -31.74
C LEU A 97 -11.28 -1.06 -30.42
N TRP A 98 -12.14 -2.06 -30.31
CA TRP A 98 -12.89 -2.37 -29.10
C TRP A 98 -11.96 -2.75 -27.93
N ASN A 99 -10.95 -3.58 -28.18
CA ASN A 99 -9.96 -3.94 -27.18
C ASN A 99 -9.10 -2.73 -26.77
N PHE A 100 -8.73 -1.87 -27.72
CA PHE A 100 -8.01 -0.63 -27.45
C PHE A 100 -8.82 0.34 -26.59
N GLU A 101 -10.08 0.58 -26.95
CA GLU A 101 -10.98 1.46 -26.20
C GLU A 101 -11.29 0.90 -24.81
N ARG A 102 -11.44 -0.42 -24.69
CA ARG A 102 -11.50 -1.12 -23.39
C ARG A 102 -10.22 -0.90 -22.57
N SER A 103 -9.05 -0.95 -23.19
CA SER A 103 -7.77 -0.73 -22.48
C SER A 103 -7.56 0.72 -22.03
N ILE A 104 -8.01 1.71 -22.81
CA ILE A 104 -8.01 3.12 -22.40
C ILE A 104 -8.97 3.33 -21.22
N SER A 105 -10.14 2.67 -21.28
CA SER A 105 -11.16 2.75 -20.24
C SER A 105 -10.73 2.09 -18.92
N GLN A 106 -9.82 1.10 -18.97
CA GLN A 106 -9.26 0.43 -17.79
C GLN A 106 -8.22 1.28 -17.03
N GLY A 107 -7.73 2.38 -17.61
CA GLY A 107 -6.74 3.25 -16.99
C GLY A 107 -5.31 2.70 -17.03
N THR A 108 -4.38 3.39 -16.37
CA THR A 108 -2.96 2.97 -16.30
C THR A 108 -2.81 1.71 -15.43
N PRO A 109 -1.79 0.86 -15.67
CA PRO A 109 -1.51 -0.30 -14.81
C PRO A 109 -1.39 0.05 -13.32
N TRP A 110 -0.88 1.25 -13.02
CA TRP A 110 -0.79 1.77 -11.66
C TRP A 110 -2.15 2.14 -11.05
N GLN A 111 -3.04 2.73 -11.83
CA GLN A 111 -4.42 2.99 -11.40
C GLN A 111 -5.15 1.68 -11.10
N ILE A 112 -5.00 0.68 -11.96
CA ILE A 112 -5.55 -0.67 -11.74
C ILE A 112 -5.00 -1.28 -10.45
N ALA A 113 -3.69 -1.17 -10.20
CA ALA A 113 -3.08 -1.66 -8.97
C ALA A 113 -3.64 -0.94 -7.72
N ILE A 114 -3.79 0.38 -7.77
CA ILE A 114 -4.40 1.16 -6.68
C ILE A 114 -5.86 0.75 -6.47
N GLU A 115 -6.63 0.55 -7.54
CA GLU A 115 -8.02 0.12 -7.47
C GLU A 115 -8.15 -1.29 -6.89
N ASN A 116 -7.27 -2.21 -7.30
CA ASN A 116 -7.17 -3.54 -6.72
C ASN A 116 -6.85 -3.48 -5.22
N LEU A 117 -5.93 -2.61 -4.79
CA LEU A 117 -5.62 -2.41 -3.37
C LEU A 117 -6.81 -1.82 -2.59
N ARG A 118 -7.55 -0.89 -3.21
CA ARG A 118 -8.75 -0.27 -2.62
C ARG A 118 -9.94 -1.21 -2.51
N SER A 119 -10.05 -2.18 -3.42
CA SER A 119 -11.12 -3.17 -3.45
C SER A 119 -10.88 -4.36 -2.52
N ILE A 120 -9.72 -4.45 -1.87
CA ILE A 120 -9.46 -5.44 -0.82
C ILE A 120 -10.41 -5.18 0.36
N PRO A 121 -11.26 -6.15 0.74
CA PRO A 121 -12.15 -6.00 1.88
C PRO A 121 -11.36 -5.76 3.18
N PRO A 122 -11.83 -4.89 4.11
CA PRO A 122 -11.17 -4.62 5.39
C PRO A 122 -10.83 -5.87 6.21
N GLU A 123 -11.58 -6.96 6.01
CA GLU A 123 -11.41 -8.24 6.67
C GLU A 123 -10.06 -8.89 6.36
N PHE A 124 -9.51 -8.69 5.15
CA PHE A 124 -8.19 -9.22 4.76
C PHE A 124 -7.03 -8.51 5.46
N TYR A 125 -7.27 -7.34 6.05
CA TYR A 125 -6.26 -6.64 6.86
C TYR A 125 -6.27 -7.08 8.33
N ARG A 126 -7.23 -7.91 8.74
CA ARG A 126 -7.27 -8.51 10.07
C ARG A 126 -6.54 -9.85 10.01
N ALA A 127 -5.81 -10.18 11.07
CA ALA A 127 -5.21 -11.50 11.20
C ALA A 127 -6.31 -12.57 11.26
N ASP A 128 -6.13 -13.65 10.52
CA ASP A 128 -7.00 -14.83 10.60
C ASP A 128 -6.92 -15.41 12.02
N PRO A 129 -8.05 -15.67 12.70
CA PRO A 129 -8.06 -16.37 13.98
C PRO A 129 -7.20 -17.65 13.99
N VAL A 130 -7.15 -18.41 12.90
CA VAL A 130 -6.33 -19.63 12.80
C VAL A 130 -4.84 -19.28 12.84
N GLU A 131 -4.41 -18.26 12.09
CA GLU A 131 -3.04 -17.78 12.11
C GLU A 131 -2.63 -17.23 13.47
N MET A 132 -3.53 -16.50 14.14
CA MET A 132 -3.29 -15.99 15.48
C MET A 132 -3.02 -17.12 16.47
N VAL A 133 -3.82 -18.18 16.44
CA VAL A 133 -3.65 -19.37 17.28
C VAL A 133 -2.35 -20.10 16.94
N ASN A 134 -2.08 -20.33 15.65
CA ASN A 134 -0.85 -20.99 15.21
C ASN A 134 0.40 -20.21 15.64
N ARG A 135 0.38 -18.89 15.50
CA ARG A 135 1.45 -17.99 15.94
C ARG A 135 1.65 -18.09 17.45
N GLN A 136 0.57 -18.08 18.22
CA GLN A 136 0.64 -18.20 19.68
C GLN A 136 1.22 -19.55 20.10
N TYR A 137 0.76 -20.63 19.47
CA TYR A 137 1.28 -21.98 19.70
C TYR A 137 2.78 -22.06 19.37
N ALA A 138 3.23 -21.48 18.25
CA ALA A 138 4.64 -21.44 17.89
C ALA A 138 5.50 -20.71 18.93
N ILE A 139 5.01 -19.60 19.48
CA ILE A 139 5.69 -18.88 20.58
C ILE A 139 5.80 -19.78 21.81
N GLU A 140 4.70 -20.42 22.22
CA GLU A 140 4.69 -21.31 23.39
C GLU A 140 5.66 -22.49 23.24
N GLN A 141 5.67 -23.13 22.06
CA GLN A 141 6.60 -24.21 21.75
C GLN A 141 8.06 -23.73 21.74
N SER A 142 8.33 -22.54 21.22
CA SER A 142 9.69 -21.97 21.23
C SER A 142 10.19 -21.62 22.63
N MET A 143 9.26 -21.33 23.56
CA MET A 143 9.57 -21.00 24.94
C MET A 143 9.55 -22.22 25.84
N TYR A 144 9.13 -23.40 25.38
CA TYR A 144 8.98 -24.59 26.23
C TYR A 144 10.34 -25.20 26.61
N VAL A 145 10.51 -25.47 27.90
CA VAL A 145 11.63 -26.25 28.44
C VAL A 145 11.07 -27.32 29.37
N PRO A 146 11.44 -28.60 29.22
CA PRO A 146 10.98 -29.67 30.11
C PRO A 146 11.25 -29.35 31.58
N PHE A 147 10.30 -29.69 32.45
CA PHE A 147 10.39 -29.55 33.92
C PHE A 147 10.49 -28.11 34.47
N ILE A 148 10.42 -27.09 33.61
CA ILE A 148 10.37 -25.68 34.01
C ILE A 148 8.96 -25.14 33.71
N ASN A 149 8.44 -24.27 34.57
CA ASN A 149 7.19 -23.57 34.29
C ASN A 149 7.47 -22.37 33.39
N ASN A 150 7.27 -22.55 32.08
CA ASN A 150 7.63 -21.55 31.07
C ASN A 150 6.45 -20.62 30.71
N HIS A 151 5.29 -20.84 31.31
CA HIS A 151 4.21 -19.88 31.26
C HIS A 151 4.56 -18.72 32.18
N LEU A 152 4.96 -17.60 31.60
CA LEU A 152 5.04 -16.32 32.31
C LEU A 152 3.65 -16.03 32.89
N ARG A 153 3.40 -16.44 34.13
CA ARG A 153 2.20 -16.03 34.87
C ARG A 153 2.16 -14.52 34.81
N THR A 154 1.12 -14.00 34.17
CA THR A 154 0.76 -12.59 34.06
C THR A 154 1.42 -11.70 35.11
N GLY A 155 2.22 -10.73 34.66
CA GLY A 155 2.63 -9.58 35.47
C GLY A 155 4.09 -9.51 35.92
N SER A 156 4.92 -10.52 35.69
CA SER A 156 6.35 -10.46 36.06
C SER A 156 7.12 -9.52 35.13
N LYS A 157 7.18 -8.24 35.49
CA LYS A 157 8.01 -7.24 34.82
C LYS A 157 9.46 -7.40 35.30
N PHE A 158 10.28 -8.06 34.50
CA PHE A 158 11.74 -8.04 34.71
C PHE A 158 12.31 -6.77 34.09
N THR A 159 13.08 -6.01 34.86
CA THR A 159 13.82 -4.85 34.32
C THR A 159 15.01 -5.34 33.50
N PHE A 160 15.44 -4.55 32.50
CA PHE A 160 16.67 -4.85 31.75
C PHE A 160 17.90 -4.99 32.66
N GLU A 161 17.93 -4.27 33.78
CA GLU A 161 18.97 -4.42 34.81
C GLU A 161 18.98 -5.84 35.40
N SER A 162 17.81 -6.41 35.67
CA SER A 162 17.69 -7.78 36.23
C SER A 162 18.23 -8.82 35.25
N ILE A 163 17.94 -8.64 33.96
CA ILE A 163 18.44 -9.52 32.89
C ILE A 163 19.95 -9.39 32.76
N GLY A 164 20.48 -8.16 32.79
CA GLY A 164 21.92 -7.92 32.74
C GLY A 164 22.66 -8.51 33.95
N LYS A 165 22.10 -8.45 35.16
CA LYS A 165 22.66 -9.11 36.35
C LYS A 165 22.67 -10.63 36.22
N LEU A 166 21.59 -11.22 35.70
CA LEU A 166 21.49 -12.67 35.47
C LEU A 166 22.53 -13.15 34.45
N LEU A 167 22.73 -12.40 33.37
CA LEU A 167 23.68 -12.73 32.30
C LEU A 167 25.13 -12.32 32.62
N GLY A 168 25.39 -11.72 33.79
CA GLY A 168 26.72 -11.21 34.16
C GLY A 168 27.19 -10.02 33.33
N LEU A 169 26.29 -9.36 32.60
CA LEU A 169 26.56 -8.15 31.81
C LEU A 169 26.58 -6.89 32.67
N ILE A 170 25.90 -6.95 33.82
CA ILE A 170 25.81 -5.86 34.79
C ILE A 170 26.17 -6.44 36.15
N GLU A 171 27.04 -5.77 36.89
CA GLU A 171 27.37 -6.15 38.26
C GLU A 171 26.27 -5.73 39.26
N ASP A 172 26.15 -6.47 40.36
CA ASP A 172 25.31 -6.09 41.48
C ASP A 172 26.05 -5.15 42.43
N THR A 173 25.64 -3.88 42.47
CA THR A 173 26.23 -2.83 43.33
C THR A 173 25.44 -2.56 44.61
N SER A 174 24.47 -3.41 44.94
CA SER A 174 23.65 -3.25 46.14
C SER A 174 24.47 -3.44 47.43
N THR A 175 24.01 -2.83 48.53
CA THR A 175 24.60 -2.99 49.87
C THR A 175 24.38 -4.38 50.50
N GLU A 176 23.67 -5.27 49.79
CA GLU A 176 23.36 -6.62 50.23
C GLU A 176 24.47 -7.60 49.81
N ILE A 177 25.14 -8.20 50.77
CA ILE A 177 26.25 -9.12 50.58
C ILE A 177 25.74 -10.55 50.83
N LYS A 178 25.92 -11.42 49.84
CA LYS A 178 25.51 -12.84 49.90
C LYS A 178 26.71 -13.74 49.72
N TYR A 179 26.81 -14.76 50.54
CA TYR A 179 27.84 -15.80 50.43
C TYR A 179 27.31 -17.13 50.98
N ASN A 180 27.92 -18.21 50.51
CA ASN A 180 27.60 -19.56 50.94
C ASN A 180 28.83 -20.18 51.60
N LEU A 181 28.60 -20.94 52.67
CA LEU A 181 29.61 -21.71 53.38
C LEU A 181 29.34 -23.20 53.23
N ASP A 182 30.37 -23.92 52.81
CA ASP A 182 30.31 -25.38 52.60
C ASP A 182 30.64 -26.15 53.89
N PHE A 183 31.47 -25.58 54.76
CA PHE A 183 31.90 -26.14 56.05
C PHE A 183 31.96 -25.04 57.12
N SER A 184 31.97 -25.43 58.39
CA SER A 184 32.08 -24.46 59.49
C SER A 184 33.48 -23.83 59.51
N THR A 185 33.54 -22.51 59.44
CA THR A 185 34.80 -21.76 59.35
C THR A 185 34.64 -20.36 59.93
N ASN A 186 35.77 -19.72 60.23
CA ASN A 186 35.81 -18.32 60.58
C ASN A 186 35.51 -17.46 59.34
N VAL A 187 34.63 -16.48 59.50
CA VAL A 187 34.22 -15.53 58.47
C VAL A 187 34.38 -14.11 58.99
N GLU A 188 35.03 -13.28 58.20
CA GLU A 188 35.18 -11.85 58.44
C GLU A 188 34.60 -11.06 57.26
N VAL A 189 33.70 -10.13 57.53
CA VAL A 189 33.04 -9.29 56.52
C VAL A 189 33.31 -7.83 56.83
N VAL A 190 34.12 -7.19 55.99
CA VAL A 190 34.61 -5.82 56.18
C VAL A 190 34.25 -4.96 54.98
N ILE A 191 33.81 -3.74 55.25
CA ILE A 191 33.59 -2.70 54.26
C ILE A 191 34.81 -1.78 54.22
N TYR A 192 35.33 -1.57 53.03
CA TYR A 192 36.44 -0.69 52.73
C TYR A 192 35.98 0.52 51.91
N SER A 193 36.60 1.67 52.15
CA SER A 193 36.56 2.78 51.20
C SER A 193 37.44 2.47 49.98
N ILE A 194 37.30 3.25 48.90
CA ILE A 194 38.16 3.11 47.72
C ILE A 194 39.66 3.34 48.03
N SER A 195 39.96 4.04 49.13
CA SER A 195 41.31 4.25 49.64
C SER A 195 41.79 3.10 50.54
N SER A 196 41.09 1.96 50.54
CA SER A 196 41.39 0.76 51.36
C SER A 196 41.36 1.01 52.87
N VAL A 197 40.61 2.02 53.32
CA VAL A 197 40.39 2.28 54.75
C VAL A 197 39.18 1.46 55.21
N VAL A 198 39.30 0.77 56.35
CA VAL A 198 38.19 0.06 56.98
C VAL A 198 37.13 1.08 57.42
N VAL A 199 35.92 0.92 56.91
CA VAL A 199 34.76 1.76 57.23
C VAL A 199 33.91 1.11 58.30
N ALA A 200 33.63 -0.19 58.14
CA ALA A 200 32.82 -0.95 59.07
C ALA A 200 33.10 -2.45 58.98
N THR A 201 33.13 -3.12 60.13
CA THR A 201 33.11 -4.59 60.21
C THR A 201 31.68 -5.07 60.44
N LEU A 202 31.09 -5.76 59.46
CA LEU A 202 29.71 -6.25 59.55
C LEU A 202 29.58 -7.54 60.35
N TYR A 203 30.59 -8.39 60.26
CA TYR A 203 30.62 -9.68 60.93
C TYR A 203 32.06 -10.15 61.10
N ASN A 204 32.36 -10.74 62.26
CA ASN A 204 33.63 -11.42 62.50
C ASN A 204 33.38 -12.56 63.49
N GLY A 205 33.53 -13.82 63.04
CA GLY A 205 33.30 -14.99 63.89
C GLY A 205 33.15 -16.30 63.13
N ASN A 206 32.91 -17.39 63.85
CA ASN A 206 32.65 -18.69 63.24
C ASN A 206 31.18 -18.85 62.83
N GLN A 207 30.96 -19.33 61.62
CA GLN A 207 29.64 -19.67 61.09
C GLN A 207 29.54 -21.14 60.73
N MET A 208 28.33 -21.69 60.73
CA MET A 208 28.03 -23.06 60.30
C MET A 208 27.81 -23.09 58.78
N PRO A 209 27.80 -24.28 58.14
CA PRO A 209 27.47 -24.39 56.71
C PRO A 209 26.07 -23.83 56.42
N GLY A 210 25.94 -23.07 55.34
CA GLY A 210 24.67 -22.43 54.97
C GLY A 210 24.82 -21.21 54.07
N SER A 211 23.69 -20.60 53.72
CA SER A 211 23.61 -19.36 52.94
C SER A 211 23.38 -18.17 53.85
N TYR A 212 24.23 -17.16 53.74
CA TYR A 212 24.20 -15.96 54.57
C TYR A 212 23.95 -14.71 53.75
N ARG A 213 23.24 -13.76 54.36
CA ARG A 213 22.88 -12.47 53.77
C ARG A 213 23.11 -11.39 54.82
N LEU A 214 24.00 -10.45 54.51
CA LEU A 214 24.30 -9.29 55.34
C LEU A 214 23.99 -8.03 54.55
N THR A 215 23.40 -7.03 55.18
CA THR A 215 23.11 -5.74 54.53
C THR A 215 23.84 -4.64 55.26
N TRP A 216 24.69 -3.91 54.55
CA TRP A 216 25.31 -2.71 55.10
C TRP A 216 24.33 -1.54 55.06
N ASN A 217 24.25 -0.80 56.17
CA ASN A 217 23.38 0.35 56.33
C ASN A 217 24.01 1.68 55.84
N GLY A 218 25.19 1.64 55.22
CA GLY A 218 25.89 2.83 54.72
C GLY A 218 26.53 3.70 55.81
N ARG A 219 26.76 3.15 57.01
CA ARG A 219 27.35 3.86 58.14
C ARG A 219 28.68 3.26 58.55
N ASP A 220 29.54 4.07 59.16
CA ASP A 220 30.76 3.58 59.81
C ASP A 220 30.46 2.96 61.19
N GLU A 221 31.52 2.46 61.85
CA GLU A 221 31.44 1.88 63.21
C GLU A 221 30.98 2.88 64.28
N PHE A 222 31.11 4.19 64.02
CA PHE A 222 30.65 5.26 64.91
C PHE A 222 29.21 5.72 64.60
N GLY A 223 28.54 5.07 63.65
CA GLY A 223 27.17 5.36 63.24
C GLY A 223 27.03 6.58 62.32
N LYS A 224 28.13 7.20 61.89
CA LYS A 224 28.14 8.31 60.93
C LYS A 224 27.79 7.79 59.54
N LEU A 225 26.94 8.54 58.83
CA LEU A 225 26.59 8.23 57.45
C LEU A 225 27.78 8.46 56.53
N MET A 226 28.07 7.48 55.69
CA MET A 226 29.13 7.58 54.69
C MET A 226 28.66 8.37 53.46
N PRO A 227 29.56 9.15 52.82
CA PRO A 227 29.19 9.92 51.64
C PRO A 227 28.82 9.01 50.46
N PRO A 228 28.01 9.50 49.50
CA PRO A 228 27.78 8.81 48.24
C PRO A 228 29.10 8.52 47.52
N GLY A 229 29.22 7.33 46.95
CA GLY A 229 30.46 6.87 46.32
C GLY A 229 30.60 5.36 46.28
N ASP A 230 31.77 4.93 45.82
CA ASP A 230 32.17 3.54 45.69
C ASP A 230 32.82 3.02 46.98
N TYR A 231 32.40 1.83 47.38
CA TYR A 231 32.91 1.06 48.50
C TYR A 231 33.16 -0.39 48.08
N ILE A 232 33.96 -1.10 48.85
CA ILE A 232 34.27 -2.52 48.58
C ILE A 232 33.92 -3.33 49.83
N ALA A 233 33.01 -4.28 49.69
CA ALA A 233 32.82 -5.32 50.68
C ALA A 233 33.78 -6.48 50.41
N GLU A 234 34.52 -6.89 51.42
CA GLU A 234 35.35 -8.08 51.40
C GLU A 234 34.82 -9.10 52.41
N VAL A 235 34.51 -10.31 51.93
CA VAL A 235 34.15 -11.47 52.75
C VAL A 235 35.34 -12.41 52.73
N ARG A 236 35.97 -12.63 53.89
CA ARG A 236 37.05 -13.59 54.11
C ARG A 236 36.47 -14.83 54.73
N ILE A 237 36.71 -15.99 54.12
CA ILE A 237 36.19 -17.28 54.56
C ILE A 237 37.41 -18.19 54.80
N GLY A 238 37.76 -18.37 56.07
CA GLY A 238 39.00 -19.03 56.46
C GLY A 238 40.24 -18.32 55.89
N ASN A 239 41.22 -19.09 55.43
CA ASN A 239 42.48 -18.55 54.90
C ASN A 239 42.59 -18.59 53.37
N GLU A 240 41.65 -19.22 52.68
CA GLU A 240 41.79 -19.55 51.25
C GLU A 240 40.82 -18.78 50.35
N ARG A 241 39.65 -18.38 50.87
CA ARG A 241 38.57 -17.83 50.05
C ARG A 241 38.25 -16.39 50.42
N TYR A 242 38.30 -15.53 49.41
CA TYR A 242 37.98 -14.10 49.50
C TYR A 242 36.96 -13.75 48.43
N ILE A 243 35.89 -13.06 48.82
CA ILE A 243 34.87 -12.55 47.90
C ILE A 243 34.89 -11.03 48.02
N ARG A 244 35.06 -10.34 46.88
CA ARG A 244 35.01 -8.87 46.82
C ARG A 244 33.79 -8.43 46.03
N LYS A 245 33.06 -7.45 46.56
CA LYS A 245 31.89 -6.88 45.92
C LYS A 245 32.00 -5.35 45.94
N ARG A 246 31.81 -4.71 44.79
CA ARG A 246 31.65 -3.24 44.72
C ARG A 246 30.26 -2.86 45.23
N ILE A 247 30.19 -1.81 46.04
CA ILE A 247 28.95 -1.23 46.57
C ILE A 247 28.91 0.24 46.19
N ILE A 248 27.77 0.70 45.69
CA ILE A 248 27.55 2.12 45.36
C ILE A 248 26.49 2.68 46.30
N ILE A 249 26.86 3.72 47.05
CA ILE A 249 25.89 4.58 47.74
C ILE A 249 25.56 5.74 46.80
N ARG A 250 24.27 5.94 46.51
CA ARG A 250 23.76 7.03 45.68
C ARG A 250 23.25 8.18 46.52
#